data_AF-Q58695-F1
#
_entry.id   AF-Q58695-F1
#
_cell.length_a   1.000
_cell.length_b   1.000
_cell.length_c   1.000
_cell.angle_alpha   90.00
_cell.angle_beta   90.00
_cell.angle_gamma   90.00
#
_symmetry.space_group_name_H-M   'P 1'
#
loop_
_entity.id
_entity.type
_entity.pdbx_description
1 polymer ?
#
loop_
_entity_poly.entity_id
_entity_poly.type
_entity_poly.pdbx_seq_one_letter_code
_entity_poly.pdbx_strand_id
1 'polypeptide(L)'
;MIFITGTDTGIGKTYVSSILAENLKKMGINVGYLKPVETGGREDTLTLKNILNTDDDLDLMNPINLKLPLSPNIAFDVENSPLTLDEIKEKIKNAYETLKEKYDFLIVEGAGGVCVPIKEDFLMSDLIKFLGLDAVVVSRPNLGTINHTLLTVEHLRNKGINVRGVIINCITDLSEVLYYEKTFETIEKVGNIEIIGIVKSREDFEIDFEKILR
;
A
#
# COMPACT_ATOMS: atom_id res chain seq x y z
N MET A 1 10.27 1.38 -7.83
CA MET A 1 9.35 0.40 -7.21
C MET A 1 8.98 0.93 -5.85
N ILE A 2 7.75 0.71 -5.38
CA ILE A 2 7.28 1.28 -4.12
C ILE A 2 6.32 0.34 -3.40
N PHE A 3 6.33 0.40 -2.07
CA PHE A 3 5.30 -0.23 -1.26
C PHE A 3 4.23 0.79 -0.86
N ILE A 4 2.98 0.56 -1.27
CA ILE A 4 1.81 1.33 -0.85
C ILE A 4 1.24 0.69 0.42
N THR A 5 1.41 1.38 1.54
CA THR A 5 0.84 0.99 2.82
C THR A 5 -0.23 1.98 3.27
N GLY A 6 -0.87 1.72 4.40
CA GLY A 6 -1.94 2.54 4.93
C GLY A 6 -1.79 2.77 6.43
N THR A 7 -2.39 3.86 6.90
CA THR A 7 -2.61 4.08 8.33
C THR A 7 -3.66 3.14 8.93
N ASP A 8 -4.51 2.54 8.09
CA ASP A 8 -5.62 1.70 8.51
C ASP A 8 -6.09 0.75 7.38
N THR A 9 -7.10 -0.05 7.67
CA THR A 9 -7.91 -0.76 6.65
C THR A 9 -8.94 0.20 6.04
N GLY A 10 -9.29 0.02 4.77
CA GLY A 10 -10.35 0.83 4.13
C GLY A 10 -10.00 2.27 3.78
N ILE A 11 -8.78 2.75 4.04
CA ILE A 11 -8.36 4.12 3.70
C ILE A 11 -8.09 4.36 2.20
N GLY A 12 -8.33 3.35 1.36
CA GLY A 12 -8.21 3.45 -0.11
C GLY A 12 -6.82 3.22 -0.70
N LYS A 13 -6.03 2.26 -0.16
CA LYS A 13 -4.76 1.83 -0.76
C LYS A 13 -4.95 1.44 -2.23
N THR A 14 -5.87 0.53 -2.52
CA THR A 14 -6.20 0.07 -3.87
C THR A 14 -6.56 1.22 -4.80
N TYR A 15 -7.34 2.18 -4.30
CA TYR A 15 -7.75 3.34 -5.06
C TYR A 15 -6.55 4.22 -5.43
N VAL A 16 -5.69 4.55 -4.45
CA VAL A 16 -4.46 5.30 -4.69
C VAL A 16 -3.50 4.53 -5.62
N SER A 17 -3.28 3.23 -5.38
CA SER A 17 -2.49 2.35 -6.25
C SER A 17 -2.99 2.41 -7.70
N SER A 18 -4.30 2.42 -7.91
CA SER A 18 -4.90 2.47 -9.24
C SER A 18 -4.68 3.82 -9.95
N ILE A 19 -4.76 4.93 -9.22
CA ILE A 19 -4.47 6.28 -9.77
C ILE A 19 -2.99 6.37 -10.13
N LEU A 20 -2.10 5.88 -9.27
CA LEU A 20 -0.67 5.83 -9.56
C LEU A 20 -0.40 4.99 -10.81
N ALA A 21 -0.95 3.77 -10.87
CA ALA A 21 -0.78 2.86 -12.00
C ALA A 21 -1.22 3.48 -13.34
N GLU A 22 -2.41 4.08 -13.39
CA GLU A 22 -2.92 4.71 -14.61
C GLU A 22 -2.05 5.87 -15.08
N ASN A 23 -1.62 6.74 -14.17
CA ASN A 23 -0.87 7.94 -14.54
C ASN A 23 0.58 7.62 -14.89
N LEU A 24 1.22 6.68 -14.19
CA LEU A 24 2.53 6.17 -14.58
C LEU A 24 2.48 5.52 -15.97
N LYS A 25 1.42 4.77 -16.30
CA LYS A 25 1.21 4.27 -17.67
C LYS A 25 1.02 5.39 -18.69
N LYS A 26 0.26 6.44 -18.36
CA LYS A 26 0.11 7.64 -19.24
C LYS A 26 1.43 8.36 -19.47
N MET A 27 2.36 8.28 -18.51
CA MET A 27 3.73 8.78 -18.63
C MET A 27 4.64 7.85 -19.45
N GLY A 28 4.13 6.72 -19.96
CA GLY A 28 4.88 5.77 -20.80
C GLY A 28 5.69 4.74 -20.02
N ILE A 29 5.49 4.63 -18.70
CA ILE A 29 6.20 3.67 -17.85
C ILE A 29 5.50 2.31 -17.92
N ASN A 30 6.25 1.22 -18.06
CA ASN A 30 5.71 -0.12 -17.95
C ASN A 30 5.50 -0.48 -16.47
N VAL A 31 4.24 -0.45 -16.01
CA VAL A 31 3.88 -0.61 -14.59
C VAL A 31 3.33 -2.01 -14.31
N GLY A 32 3.87 -2.64 -13.27
CA GLY A 32 3.35 -3.88 -12.69
C GLY A 32 2.66 -3.65 -11.37
N TYR A 33 1.90 -4.66 -10.91
CA TYR A 33 1.26 -4.66 -9.61
C TYR A 33 1.43 -5.98 -8.88
N LEU A 34 1.72 -5.91 -7.58
CA LEU A 34 1.78 -7.03 -6.67
C LEU A 34 0.98 -6.71 -5.40
N LYS A 35 0.03 -7.57 -5.06
CA LYS A 35 -0.64 -7.61 -3.76
C LYS A 35 -0.15 -8.86 -3.02
N PRO A 36 0.93 -8.81 -2.21
CA PRO A 36 1.55 -10.00 -1.67
C PRO A 36 0.59 -10.89 -0.87
N VAL A 37 -0.32 -10.26 -0.12
CA VAL A 37 -1.31 -10.91 0.74
C VAL A 37 -2.66 -10.24 0.53
N GLU A 38 -3.68 -11.03 0.23
CA GLU A 38 -5.07 -10.58 0.10
C GLU A 38 -6.01 -11.58 0.79
N THR A 39 -7.03 -11.06 1.46
CA THR A 39 -7.97 -11.82 2.30
C THR A 39 -9.39 -11.47 1.88
N GLY A 40 -10.29 -12.44 1.79
CA GLY A 40 -11.67 -12.19 1.39
C GLY A 40 -11.92 -12.19 -0.12
N GLY A 41 -10.95 -12.64 -0.93
CA GLY A 41 -11.03 -12.63 -2.39
C GLY A 41 -9.81 -11.96 -3.04
N ARG A 42 -9.92 -11.68 -4.35
CA ARG A 42 -8.89 -11.04 -5.19
C ARG A 42 -9.36 -9.74 -5.85
N GLU A 43 -10.33 -9.06 -5.26
CA GLU A 43 -10.98 -7.90 -5.88
C GLU A 43 -10.00 -6.73 -6.08
N ASP A 44 -9.07 -6.50 -5.14
CA ASP A 44 -8.03 -5.47 -5.30
C ASP A 44 -7.13 -5.82 -6.49
N THR A 45 -6.67 -7.08 -6.53
CA THR A 45 -5.79 -7.59 -7.59
C THR A 45 -6.47 -7.57 -8.96
N LEU A 46 -7.73 -7.98 -9.04
CA LEU A 46 -8.51 -7.95 -10.28
C LEU A 46 -8.73 -6.52 -10.78
N THR A 47 -9.01 -5.59 -9.87
CA THR A 47 -9.13 -4.16 -10.21
C THR A 47 -7.85 -3.66 -10.87
N LEU A 48 -6.70 -3.91 -10.28
CA LEU A 48 -5.41 -3.45 -10.83
C LEU A 48 -5.01 -4.21 -12.10
N LYS A 49 -5.32 -5.51 -12.21
CA LYS A 49 -5.11 -6.28 -13.45
C LYS A 49 -5.87 -5.67 -14.63
N ASN A 50 -7.14 -5.31 -14.42
CA ASN A 50 -7.97 -4.70 -15.45
C ASN A 50 -7.47 -3.29 -15.84
N ILE A 51 -7.11 -2.48 -14.86
CA ILE A 51 -6.60 -1.11 -15.06
C ILE A 51 -5.25 -1.13 -15.79
N LEU A 52 -4.35 -2.02 -15.39
CA LEU A 52 -3.07 -2.21 -16.07
C LEU A 52 -3.22 -2.94 -17.41
N ASN A 53 -4.35 -3.60 -17.65
CA ASN A 53 -4.59 -4.47 -18.82
C ASN A 53 -3.43 -5.47 -19.01
N THR A 54 -2.99 -6.10 -17.91
CA THR A 54 -1.89 -7.07 -17.90
C THR A 54 -2.40 -8.49 -18.04
N ASP A 55 -1.61 -9.35 -18.67
CA ASP A 55 -1.83 -10.78 -18.82
C ASP A 55 -1.26 -11.61 -17.65
N ASP A 56 -0.63 -10.99 -16.65
CA ASP A 56 -0.02 -11.68 -15.50
C ASP A 56 -0.96 -12.67 -14.81
N ASP A 57 -0.44 -13.81 -14.39
CA ASP A 57 -1.20 -14.76 -13.59
C ASP A 57 -1.66 -14.12 -12.27
N LEU A 58 -2.90 -14.38 -11.85
CA LEU A 58 -3.41 -13.91 -10.57
C LEU A 58 -2.64 -14.49 -9.38
N ASP A 59 -2.10 -15.71 -9.50
CA ASP A 59 -1.23 -16.30 -8.49
C ASP A 59 0.14 -15.61 -8.43
N LEU A 60 0.56 -14.97 -9.52
CA LEU A 60 1.76 -14.14 -9.53
C LEU A 60 1.49 -12.76 -8.93
N MET A 61 0.37 -12.13 -9.29
CA MET A 61 -0.03 -10.82 -8.77
C MET A 61 -0.48 -10.87 -7.30
N ASN A 62 -1.01 -12.00 -6.84
CA ASN A 62 -1.44 -12.24 -5.47
C ASN A 62 -1.08 -13.67 -5.00
N PRO A 63 0.19 -13.89 -4.59
CA PRO A 63 0.71 -15.21 -4.26
C PRO A 63 0.13 -15.80 -2.97
N ILE A 64 -0.37 -14.96 -2.07
CA ILE A 64 -1.04 -15.39 -0.84
C ILE A 64 -2.47 -14.86 -0.87
N ASN A 65 -3.41 -15.74 -1.18
CA ASN A 65 -4.84 -15.47 -1.13
C ASN A 65 -5.51 -16.33 -0.04
N LEU A 66 -6.27 -15.67 0.83
CA LEU A 66 -7.08 -16.33 1.86
C LEU A 66 -8.55 -15.98 1.64
N LYS A 67 -9.45 -16.92 1.93
CA LYS A 67 -10.86 -16.83 1.56
C LYS A 67 -11.66 -15.92 2.48
N LEU A 68 -11.33 -15.87 3.77
CA LEU A 68 -12.09 -15.12 4.76
C LEU A 68 -11.64 -13.66 4.83
N PRO A 69 -12.58 -12.68 4.89
CA PRO A 69 -12.26 -11.25 4.96
C PRO A 69 -11.83 -10.85 6.39
N LEU A 70 -10.71 -11.40 6.86
CA LEU A 70 -10.13 -11.19 8.19
C LEU A 70 -8.71 -10.63 8.06
N SER A 71 -8.08 -10.21 9.17
CA SER A 71 -6.64 -9.96 9.13
C SER A 71 -5.90 -11.24 8.74
N PRO A 72 -4.80 -11.16 7.97
CA PRO A 72 -4.17 -12.35 7.41
C PRO A 72 -3.80 -13.40 8.46
N ASN A 73 -3.26 -13.00 9.60
CA ASN A 73 -2.93 -13.94 10.68
C ASN A 73 -4.14 -14.75 11.17
N ILE A 74 -5.30 -14.10 11.30
CA ILE A 74 -6.54 -14.74 11.72
C ILE A 74 -7.10 -15.60 10.59
N ALA A 75 -7.04 -15.13 9.33
CA ALA A 75 -7.46 -15.92 8.18
C ALA A 75 -6.63 -17.20 8.03
N PHE A 76 -5.31 -17.13 8.21
CA PHE A 76 -4.44 -18.32 8.23
C PHE A 76 -4.81 -19.31 9.32
N ASP A 77 -5.14 -18.82 10.52
CA ASP A 77 -5.52 -19.63 11.67
C ASP A 77 -6.88 -20.30 11.47
N VAL A 78 -7.91 -19.51 11.14
CA VAL A 78 -9.29 -20.00 10.96
C VAL A 78 -9.40 -20.95 9.77
N GLU A 79 -8.67 -20.70 8.67
CA GLU A 79 -8.67 -21.58 7.50
C GLU A 79 -7.79 -22.83 7.69
N ASN A 80 -7.11 -22.97 8.83
CA ASN A 80 -6.15 -24.05 9.11
C ASN A 80 -5.14 -24.23 7.98
N SER A 81 -4.68 -23.11 7.41
CA SER A 81 -3.77 -23.14 6.26
C SER A 81 -2.40 -23.69 6.68
N PRO A 82 -1.85 -24.69 5.96
CA PRO A 82 -0.63 -25.38 6.35
C PRO A 82 0.63 -24.58 6.04
N LEU A 83 0.52 -23.44 5.34
CA LEU A 83 1.68 -22.65 4.93
C LEU A 83 2.43 -22.10 6.16
N THR A 84 3.71 -22.41 6.20
CA THR A 84 4.67 -21.85 7.15
C THR A 84 5.03 -20.40 6.78
N LEU A 85 5.56 -19.64 7.75
CA LEU A 85 6.03 -18.28 7.50
C LEU A 85 7.13 -18.23 6.41
N ASP A 86 8.00 -19.23 6.35
CA ASP A 86 9.08 -19.29 5.36
C ASP A 86 8.54 -19.55 3.96
N GLU A 87 7.57 -20.46 3.79
CA GLU A 87 6.89 -20.67 2.50
C GLU A 87 6.13 -19.42 2.04
N ILE A 88 5.50 -18.69 2.97
CA ILE A 88 4.83 -17.42 2.67
C ILE A 88 5.84 -16.41 2.13
N LYS A 89 6.97 -16.24 2.83
CA LYS A 89 8.05 -15.33 2.41
C LYS A 89 8.62 -15.72 1.05
N GLU A 90 8.86 -17.01 0.82
CA GLU A 90 9.41 -17.52 -0.44
C GLU A 90 8.46 -17.26 -1.61
N LYS A 91 7.16 -17.57 -1.46
CA LYS A 91 6.15 -17.30 -2.48
C LYS A 91 6.07 -15.81 -2.83
N ILE A 92 6.04 -14.94 -1.82
CA ILE A 92 6.00 -13.49 -2.04
C ILE A 92 7.28 -13.00 -2.72
N LYS A 93 8.45 -13.48 -2.30
CA LYS A 93 9.73 -13.10 -2.89
C LYS A 93 9.81 -13.53 -4.36
N ASN A 94 9.42 -14.76 -4.68
CA ASN A 94 9.45 -15.27 -6.05
C ASN A 94 8.51 -14.45 -6.97
N ALA A 95 7.31 -14.14 -6.50
CA ALA A 95 6.39 -13.27 -7.21
C ALA A 95 6.96 -11.85 -7.43
N TYR A 96 7.52 -11.27 -6.38
CA TYR A 96 8.17 -9.96 -6.44
C TYR A 96 9.32 -9.94 -7.46
N GLU A 97 10.28 -10.85 -7.39
CA GLU A 97 11.43 -10.85 -8.31
C GLU A 97 10.99 -11.10 -9.77
N THR A 98 10.01 -11.98 -9.99
CA THR A 98 9.50 -12.24 -11.35
C THR A 98 8.84 -10.99 -11.95
N LEU A 99 7.97 -10.32 -11.19
CA LEU A 99 7.31 -9.08 -11.66
C LEU A 99 8.31 -7.93 -11.79
N LYS A 100 9.28 -7.85 -10.88
CA LYS A 100 10.36 -6.86 -10.89
C LYS A 100 11.18 -6.91 -12.17
N GLU A 101 11.43 -8.11 -12.72
CA GLU A 101 12.14 -8.28 -13.99
C GLU A 101 11.28 -7.90 -15.21
N LYS A 102 9.95 -8.01 -15.11
CA LYS A 102 9.01 -7.73 -16.21
C LYS A 102 8.66 -6.24 -16.35
N TYR A 103 8.73 -5.46 -15.27
CA TYR A 103 8.19 -4.10 -15.20
C TYR A 103 9.23 -3.05 -14.80
N ASP A 104 9.20 -1.89 -15.46
CA ASP A 104 10.07 -0.74 -15.12
C ASP A 104 9.74 -0.20 -13.72
N PHE A 105 8.46 -0.27 -13.34
CA PHE A 105 8.00 0.15 -12.03
C PHE A 105 6.95 -0.80 -11.46
N LEU A 106 7.24 -1.40 -10.31
CA LEU A 106 6.31 -2.27 -9.58
C LEU A 106 5.69 -1.51 -8.40
N ILE A 107 4.35 -1.50 -8.36
CA ILE A 107 3.55 -1.09 -7.20
C ILE A 107 3.28 -2.33 -6.36
N VAL A 108 3.78 -2.36 -5.13
CA VAL A 108 3.49 -3.42 -4.16
C VAL A 108 2.51 -2.88 -3.13
N GLU A 109 1.37 -3.52 -2.93
CA GLU A 109 0.33 -3.01 -2.03
C GLU A 109 0.16 -3.89 -0.79
N GLY A 110 0.12 -3.28 0.39
CA GLY A 110 -0.12 -3.98 1.65
C GLY A 110 -1.60 -4.31 1.92
N ALA A 111 -1.82 -5.17 2.89
CA ALA A 111 -3.14 -5.44 3.48
C ALA A 111 -3.25 -4.76 4.85
N GLY A 112 -4.34 -4.03 5.09
CA GLY A 112 -4.55 -3.27 6.33
C GLY A 112 -3.47 -2.22 6.60
N GLY A 113 -3.09 -2.04 7.87
CA GLY A 113 -2.05 -1.10 8.31
C GLY A 113 -0.66 -1.75 8.51
N VAL A 114 0.36 -0.93 8.76
CA VAL A 114 1.78 -1.38 8.86
C VAL A 114 2.07 -2.40 9.98
N CYS A 115 1.23 -2.43 11.01
CA CYS A 115 1.35 -3.36 12.14
C CYS A 115 0.38 -4.55 12.05
N VAL A 116 -0.29 -4.75 10.92
CA VAL A 116 -1.11 -5.95 10.72
C VAL A 116 -0.18 -7.17 10.60
N PRO A 117 -0.34 -8.20 11.44
CA PRO A 117 0.42 -9.44 11.33
C PRO A 117 -0.05 -10.25 10.12
N ILE A 118 0.91 -10.70 9.32
CA ILE A 118 0.68 -11.60 8.18
C ILE A 118 0.50 -13.02 8.70
N LYS A 119 1.49 -13.51 9.46
CA LYS A 119 1.53 -14.82 10.09
C LYS A 119 2.41 -14.69 11.34
N GLU A 120 1.99 -15.27 12.46
CA GLU A 120 2.69 -15.15 13.74
C GLU A 120 2.94 -13.67 14.10
N ASP A 121 4.18 -13.29 14.39
CA ASP A 121 4.60 -11.91 14.71
C ASP A 121 5.18 -11.15 13.50
N PHE A 122 5.17 -11.75 12.30
CA PHE A 122 5.66 -11.12 11.08
C PHE A 122 4.66 -10.08 10.55
N LEU A 123 4.97 -8.80 10.71
CA LEU A 123 4.08 -7.70 10.37
C LEU A 123 4.18 -7.31 8.89
N MET A 124 3.17 -6.58 8.40
CA MET A 124 3.23 -5.93 7.08
C MET A 124 4.48 -5.06 6.93
N SER A 125 4.88 -4.34 7.98
CA SER A 125 6.15 -3.59 8.00
C SER A 125 7.40 -4.47 7.90
N ASP A 126 7.38 -5.69 8.44
CA ASP A 126 8.49 -6.63 8.24
C ASP A 126 8.55 -7.13 6.81
N LEU A 127 7.40 -7.26 6.13
CA LEU A 127 7.37 -7.57 4.71
C LEU A 127 7.99 -6.45 3.85
N ILE A 128 7.68 -5.18 4.14
CA ILE A 128 8.29 -4.03 3.44
C ILE A 128 9.82 -4.08 3.57
N LYS A 129 10.31 -4.30 4.79
CA LYS A 129 11.74 -4.43 5.08
C LYS A 129 12.36 -5.65 4.41
N PHE A 130 11.67 -6.78 4.42
CA PHE A 130 12.11 -8.04 3.79
C PHE A 130 12.31 -7.90 2.28
N LEU A 131 11.45 -7.12 1.61
CA LEU A 131 11.58 -6.82 0.17
C LEU A 131 12.55 -5.66 -0.13
N GLY A 132 13.08 -4.98 0.90
CA GLY A 132 13.99 -3.85 0.73
C GLY A 132 13.33 -2.65 0.03
N LEU A 133 12.02 -2.46 0.22
CA LEU A 133 11.25 -1.42 -0.45
C LEU A 133 11.10 -0.17 0.43
N ASP A 134 11.10 0.98 -0.23
CA ASP A 134 10.58 2.21 0.36
C ASP A 134 9.05 2.12 0.50
N ALA A 135 8.48 2.99 1.32
CA ALA A 135 7.04 3.07 1.56
C ALA A 135 6.45 4.43 1.18
N VAL A 136 5.23 4.42 0.64
CA VAL A 136 4.31 5.56 0.61
C VAL A 136 3.13 5.22 1.51
N VAL A 137 2.80 6.14 2.42
CA VAL A 137 1.72 5.94 3.40
C VAL A 137 0.45 6.60 2.88
N VAL A 138 -0.61 5.82 2.68
CA VAL A 138 -1.94 6.36 2.42
C VAL A 138 -2.64 6.65 3.74
N SER A 139 -3.16 7.87 3.88
CA SER A 139 -3.94 8.30 5.05
C SER A 139 -5.26 8.94 4.65
N ARG A 140 -6.18 9.09 5.61
CA ARG A 140 -7.48 9.76 5.44
C ARG A 140 -7.41 11.21 5.93
N PRO A 141 -8.30 12.12 5.52
CA PRO A 141 -8.26 13.51 5.98
C PRO A 141 -8.90 13.71 7.36
N ASN A 142 -9.71 12.76 7.83
CA ASN A 142 -10.55 12.92 9.03
C ASN A 142 -9.77 13.10 10.33
N LEU A 143 -10.47 13.60 11.36
CA LEU A 143 -9.95 13.72 12.72
C LEU A 143 -9.27 12.42 13.19
N GLY A 144 -8.12 12.59 13.85
CA GLY A 144 -7.23 11.49 14.24
C GLY A 144 -6.14 11.15 13.20
N THR A 145 -6.23 11.70 11.98
CA THR A 145 -5.22 11.46 10.93
C THR A 145 -3.80 11.87 11.33
N ILE A 146 -3.63 12.94 12.10
CA ILE A 146 -2.31 13.36 12.62
C ILE A 146 -1.69 12.19 13.39
N ASN A 147 -2.39 11.68 14.41
CA ASN A 147 -1.90 10.58 15.24
C ASN A 147 -1.56 9.33 14.40
N HIS A 148 -2.51 8.85 13.58
CA HIS A 148 -2.30 7.61 12.84
C HIS A 148 -1.19 7.74 11.79
N THR A 149 -1.09 8.89 11.12
CA THR A 149 -0.02 9.13 10.14
C THR A 149 1.34 9.17 10.82
N LEU A 150 1.48 9.93 11.92
CA LEU A 150 2.75 10.05 12.63
C LEU A 150 3.21 8.72 13.24
N LEU A 151 2.32 7.99 13.90
CA LEU A 151 2.65 6.65 14.43
C LEU A 151 3.08 5.68 13.32
N THR A 152 2.41 5.74 12.17
CA THR A 152 2.76 4.89 11.02
C THR A 152 4.14 5.24 10.46
N VAL A 153 4.41 6.53 10.26
CA VAL A 153 5.70 7.01 9.73
C VAL A 153 6.83 6.70 10.70
N GLU A 154 6.64 6.94 11.99
CA GLU A 154 7.64 6.66 13.02
C GLU A 154 7.94 5.17 13.12
N HIS A 155 6.91 4.31 13.11
CA HIS A 155 7.10 2.85 13.12
C HIS A 155 7.93 2.37 11.93
N LEU A 156 7.62 2.84 10.72
CA LEU A 156 8.37 2.49 9.51
C LEU A 156 9.83 2.94 9.61
N ARG A 157 10.08 4.18 10.04
CA ARG A 157 11.44 4.71 10.22
C ARG A 157 12.22 3.96 11.29
N ASN A 158 11.59 3.60 12.40
CA ASN A 158 12.20 2.78 13.46
C ASN A 158 12.58 1.37 12.98
N LYS A 159 11.89 0.84 11.95
CA LYS A 159 12.30 -0.39 11.27
C LYS A 159 13.39 -0.19 10.21
N GLY A 160 13.80 1.04 9.93
CA GLY A 160 14.79 1.39 8.91
C GLY A 160 14.21 1.48 7.50
N ILE A 161 12.88 1.63 7.38
CA ILE A 161 12.20 1.77 6.09
C ILE A 161 12.14 3.25 5.73
N ASN A 162 12.60 3.60 4.53
CA ASN A 162 12.46 4.95 4.02
C ASN A 162 10.99 5.22 3.64
N VAL A 163 10.43 6.32 4.13
CA VAL A 163 9.07 6.76 3.80
C VAL A 163 9.18 7.94 2.83
N ARG A 164 8.76 7.74 1.58
CA ARG A 164 8.89 8.76 0.52
C ARG A 164 7.94 9.93 0.71
N GLY A 165 6.82 9.69 1.36
CA GLY A 165 5.80 10.69 1.64
C GLY A 165 4.48 10.07 2.05
N VAL A 166 3.53 10.95 2.32
CA VAL A 166 2.14 10.62 2.64
C VAL A 166 1.25 11.04 1.48
N ILE A 167 0.32 10.18 1.08
CA ILE A 167 -0.80 10.56 0.21
C ILE A 167 -2.07 10.61 1.06
N ILE A 168 -2.73 11.76 1.06
CA ILE A 168 -4.05 11.90 1.67
C ILE A 168 -5.11 11.48 0.66
N ASN A 169 -5.77 10.36 0.91
CA ASN A 169 -6.94 9.94 0.15
C ASN A 169 -8.20 10.50 0.83
N CYS A 170 -8.86 11.47 0.19
CA CYS A 170 -10.02 12.18 0.71
C CYS A 170 -11.29 11.34 0.58
N ILE A 171 -11.37 10.25 1.36
CA ILE A 171 -12.58 9.44 1.55
C ILE A 171 -13.77 10.24 2.12
N THR A 172 -13.49 11.43 2.65
CA THR A 172 -14.46 12.44 3.05
C THR A 172 -14.10 13.70 2.31
N ASP A 173 -15.12 14.39 1.79
CA ASP A 173 -14.95 15.66 1.11
C ASP A 173 -14.23 16.64 2.05
N LEU A 174 -13.18 17.31 1.54
CA LEU A 174 -12.39 18.24 2.35
C LEU A 174 -13.20 19.44 2.85
N SER A 175 -14.29 19.80 2.18
CA SER A 175 -15.23 20.82 2.67
C SER A 175 -15.94 20.43 3.98
N GLU A 176 -16.01 19.13 4.28
CA GLU A 176 -16.55 18.59 5.53
C GLU A 176 -15.46 18.42 6.63
N VAL A 177 -14.18 18.57 6.27
CA VAL A 177 -13.06 18.39 7.20
C VAL A 177 -12.55 19.75 7.67
N LEU A 178 -13.04 20.18 8.84
CA LEU A 178 -12.70 21.47 9.42
C LEU A 178 -11.18 21.65 9.62
N TYR A 179 -10.62 22.73 9.05
CA TYR A 179 -9.19 23.08 9.12
C TYR A 179 -8.24 21.95 8.67
N TYR A 180 -8.59 21.22 7.60
CA TYR A 180 -7.73 20.17 7.06
C TYR A 180 -6.34 20.69 6.66
N GLU A 181 -6.22 21.94 6.21
CA GLU A 181 -4.93 22.54 5.85
C GLU A 181 -3.99 22.59 7.05
N LYS A 182 -4.48 23.02 8.22
CA LYS A 182 -3.71 23.03 9.47
C LYS A 182 -3.35 21.62 9.94
N THR A 183 -4.24 20.66 9.69
CA THR A 183 -3.98 19.24 9.98
C THR A 183 -2.83 18.73 9.13
N PHE A 184 -2.82 19.06 7.84
CA PHE A 184 -1.77 18.66 6.90
C PHE A 184 -0.44 19.33 7.23
N GLU A 185 -0.43 20.65 7.47
CA GLU A 185 0.74 21.39 7.96
C GLU A 185 1.32 20.76 9.24
N THR A 186 0.46 20.30 10.15
CA THR A 186 0.89 19.64 11.40
C THR A 186 1.54 18.28 11.12
N ILE A 187 0.96 17.47 10.23
CA ILE A 187 1.56 16.20 9.80
C ILE A 187 2.96 16.46 9.25
N GLU A 188 3.11 17.45 8.37
CA GLU A 188 4.39 17.70 7.73
C GLU A 188 5.44 18.21 8.71
N LYS A 189 5.08 19.20 9.51
CA LYS A 189 5.99 19.84 10.47
C LYS A 189 6.39 18.90 11.61
N VAL A 190 5.42 18.23 12.24
CA VAL A 190 5.68 17.37 13.40
C VAL A 190 6.26 16.03 12.96
N GLY A 191 5.76 15.49 11.85
CA GLY A 191 6.24 14.22 11.30
C GLY A 191 7.55 14.33 10.55
N ASN A 192 8.01 15.54 10.21
CA ASN A 192 9.14 15.76 9.32
C ASN A 192 9.01 14.86 8.07
N ILE A 193 7.85 14.88 7.45
CA ILE A 193 7.47 14.04 6.30
C ILE A 193 6.64 14.90 5.36
N GLU A 194 6.76 14.71 4.05
CA GLU A 194 6.00 15.51 3.09
C GLU A 194 4.67 14.84 2.75
N ILE A 195 3.61 15.64 2.60
CA ILE A 195 2.40 15.20 1.93
C ILE A 195 2.63 15.36 0.43
N ILE A 196 3.01 14.25 -0.20
CA ILE A 196 3.34 14.19 -1.63
C ILE A 196 2.11 14.00 -2.52
N GLY A 197 0.91 13.95 -1.93
CA GLY A 197 -0.30 13.99 -2.72
C GLY A 197 -1.60 14.09 -1.94
N ILE A 198 -2.60 14.66 -2.60
CA ILE A 198 -3.98 14.79 -2.13
C ILE A 198 -4.88 14.26 -3.25
N VAL A 199 -5.64 13.21 -2.95
CA VAL A 199 -6.56 12.56 -3.89
C VAL A 199 -7.98 12.86 -3.45
N LYS A 200 -8.68 13.76 -4.16
CA LYS A 200 -10.10 14.07 -3.93
C LYS A 200 -11.01 13.18 -4.75
N SER A 201 -10.63 12.92 -6.01
CA SER A 201 -11.23 11.90 -6.88
C SER A 201 -10.21 11.40 -7.91
N ARG A 202 -10.64 10.56 -8.85
CA ARG A 202 -9.80 10.06 -9.95
C ARG A 202 -9.52 11.15 -10.98
N GLU A 203 -10.38 12.16 -11.02
CA GLU A 203 -10.32 13.33 -11.91
C GLU A 203 -9.71 14.56 -11.22
N ASP A 204 -9.78 14.65 -9.89
CA ASP A 204 -9.23 15.74 -9.07
C ASP A 204 -8.26 15.18 -8.03
N PHE A 205 -6.98 15.11 -8.40
CA PHE A 205 -5.89 14.76 -7.50
C PHE A 205 -4.63 15.53 -7.86
N GLU A 206 -3.76 15.72 -6.87
CA GLU A 206 -2.41 16.25 -7.04
C GLU A 206 -1.45 15.24 -6.39
N ILE A 207 -0.50 14.71 -7.15
CA ILE A 207 0.53 13.77 -6.66
C ILE A 207 1.88 14.17 -7.26
N ASP A 208 2.91 14.30 -6.43
CA ASP A 208 4.30 14.45 -6.85
C ASP A 208 4.85 13.10 -7.33
N PHE A 209 4.77 12.87 -8.65
CA PHE A 209 5.28 11.66 -9.28
C PHE A 209 6.81 11.55 -9.26
N GLU A 210 7.57 12.65 -9.09
CA GLU A 210 9.03 12.55 -8.94
C GLU A 210 9.38 11.87 -7.62
N LYS A 211 8.66 12.20 -6.53
CA LYS A 211 8.83 11.53 -5.24
C LYS A 211 8.41 10.06 -5.28
N ILE A 212 7.37 9.73 -6.05
CA ILE A 212 6.95 8.34 -6.27
C ILE A 212 8.02 7.55 -7.04
N LEU A 213 8.69 8.17 -8.02
CA LEU A 213 9.63 7.50 -8.93
C LEU A 213 11.09 7.44 -8.44
N ARG A 214 11.44 8.13 -7.35
CA ARG A 214 12.77 8.04 -6.71
C ARG A 214 13.13 6.62 -6.26
#